data_AF-A0AA38FUF5-F1
#
_entry.id   AF-A0AA38FUF5-F1
#
_cell.length_a   1.000
_cell.length_b   1.000
_cell.length_c   1.000
_cell.angle_alpha   90.00
_cell.angle_beta   90.00
_cell.angle_gamma   90.00
#
_symmetry.space_group_name_H-M   'P 1'
#
loop_
_entity.id
_entity.type
_entity.pdbx_description
1 polymer ?
#
loop_
_entity_poly.entity_id
_entity_poly.type
_entity_poly.pdbx_seq_one_letter_code
_entity_poly.pdbx_strand_id
1 'polypeptide(L)'
;MGSLGTLEFSIKRPHVVVFPFPAQGHMNPLVEFAKRLVSKNLHVTFVTTETVRERMLEAQSDPAHLTSSLTDIRIETISDGLSLDSGGVKDIKTIIDLLREVGGLTFEGLTERLNAQEQRVSCIVYDSLLEWVHHIASKFSIPCAFFWTQSCAVYSIYYHYHKGLVPSEGEQVEKERVIPGLPRLHELDMPTFLQPSDPNHYLLQLVLGQFTTISQATWILGNSFHELEAAEIKSMDPFIPIRTVGPLLPSAFLDGNNPQDTDVGAHLWKTTNCIDWLNTKEDSTVVYISFGSLAVLSREQICEIALGLKATGHSFLWVIRPALNKEENNGAQDLPAGFLEETAERGLVVP
;
A
#
# COMPACT_ATOMS: atom_id res chain seq x y z
N MET A 1 -26.15 53.89 13.70
CA MET A 1 -24.74 53.85 13.24
C MET A 1 -23.96 53.08 14.30
N GLY A 2 -23.23 52.00 14.06
CA GLY A 2 -23.26 50.94 13.06
C GLY A 2 -22.73 49.71 13.82
N SER A 3 -23.38 48.55 13.65
CA SER A 3 -22.94 47.30 14.26
C SER A 3 -21.58 46.91 13.68
N LEU A 4 -20.54 46.82 14.51
CA LEU A 4 -19.28 46.20 14.15
C LEU A 4 -19.56 44.73 13.82
N GLY A 5 -19.62 44.42 12.54
CA GLY A 5 -19.63 43.04 12.07
C GLY A 5 -18.38 42.34 12.58
N THR A 6 -18.57 41.26 13.32
CA THR A 6 -17.53 40.28 13.60
C THR A 6 -16.96 39.81 12.27
N LEU A 7 -15.73 40.24 11.95
CA LEU A 7 -14.94 39.67 10.88
C LEU A 7 -14.63 38.22 11.27
N GLU A 8 -15.43 37.28 10.78
CA GLU A 8 -15.07 35.87 10.79
C GLU A 8 -13.87 35.71 9.85
N PHE A 9 -12.66 35.70 10.42
CA PHE A 9 -11.51 35.18 9.71
C PHE A 9 -11.72 33.68 9.53
N SER A 10 -12.23 33.28 8.35
CA SER A 10 -12.25 31.88 7.95
C SER A 10 -10.80 31.41 7.82
N ILE A 11 -10.29 30.72 8.84
CA ILE A 11 -8.99 30.07 8.80
C ILE A 11 -9.11 28.97 7.73
N LYS A 12 -8.51 29.20 6.56
CA LYS A 12 -8.49 28.21 5.48
C LYS A 12 -7.78 26.95 5.99
N ARG A 13 -8.46 25.82 5.90
CA ARG A 13 -7.89 24.51 6.29
C ARG A 13 -6.65 24.25 5.43
N PRO A 14 -5.51 23.79 5.99
CA PRO A 14 -4.40 23.36 5.15
C PRO A 14 -4.84 22.25 4.21
N HIS A 15 -4.40 22.33 2.95
CA HIS A 15 -4.74 21.36 1.92
C HIS A 15 -3.59 20.39 1.73
N VAL A 16 -3.83 19.11 2.02
CA VAL A 16 -2.87 18.03 1.86
C VAL A 16 -3.24 17.18 0.66
N VAL A 17 -2.29 17.01 -0.26
CA VAL A 17 -2.42 16.02 -1.34
C VAL A 17 -1.79 14.72 -0.86
N VAL A 18 -2.50 13.60 -1.02
CA VAL A 18 -2.04 12.26 -0.64
C VAL A 18 -1.97 11.41 -1.90
N PHE A 19 -0.80 10.87 -2.22
CA PHE A 19 -0.58 10.14 -3.46
C PHE A 19 0.12 8.78 -3.21
N PRO A 20 -0.64 7.67 -3.15
CA PRO A 20 -0.10 6.33 -3.01
C PRO A 20 0.49 5.79 -4.32
N PHE A 21 1.40 4.82 -4.20
CA PHE A 21 1.73 3.93 -5.32
C PHE A 21 0.49 3.09 -5.68
N PRO A 22 0.20 2.83 -6.98
CA PRO A 22 -1.05 2.22 -7.45
C PRO A 22 -1.13 0.70 -7.20
N ALA A 23 -0.99 0.27 -5.94
CA ALA A 23 -1.13 -1.11 -5.49
C ALA A 23 -1.85 -1.16 -4.14
N GLN A 24 -2.66 -2.20 -3.92
CA GLN A 24 -3.55 -2.32 -2.76
C GLN A 24 -2.82 -2.12 -1.41
N GLY A 25 -1.65 -2.76 -1.24
CA GLY A 25 -0.87 -2.68 -0.01
C GLY A 25 -0.33 -1.27 0.30
N HIS A 26 -0.21 -0.41 -0.71
CA HIS A 26 0.20 0.98 -0.57
C HIS A 26 -1.02 1.90 -0.39
N MET A 27 -2.08 1.67 -1.15
CA MET A 27 -3.30 2.48 -1.09
C MET A 27 -3.99 2.36 0.27
N ASN A 28 -4.11 1.15 0.82
CA ASN A 28 -4.80 0.92 2.10
C ASN A 28 -4.32 1.84 3.24
N PRO A 29 -3.03 1.84 3.61
CA PRO A 29 -2.56 2.71 4.68
C PRO A 29 -2.68 4.19 4.33
N LEU A 30 -2.45 4.61 3.07
CA LEU A 30 -2.56 6.03 2.73
C LEU A 30 -4.00 6.55 2.71
N VAL A 31 -4.99 5.71 2.39
CA VAL A 31 -6.42 6.05 2.57
C VAL A 31 -6.74 6.24 4.04
N GLU A 32 -6.30 5.31 4.88
CA GLU A 32 -6.48 5.38 6.33
C GLU A 32 -5.74 6.58 6.96
N PHE A 33 -4.60 6.96 6.40
CA PHE A 33 -3.91 8.19 6.76
C PHE A 33 -4.71 9.42 6.33
N ALA A 34 -5.24 9.45 5.10
CA ALA A 34 -6.08 10.53 4.59
C ALA A 34 -7.32 10.76 5.46
N LYS A 35 -8.01 9.69 5.88
CA LYS A 35 -9.15 9.77 6.83
C LYS A 35 -8.74 10.39 8.16
N ARG A 36 -7.57 10.03 8.69
CA ARG A 36 -7.01 10.65 9.92
C ARG A 36 -6.68 12.13 9.73
N LEU A 37 -6.19 12.54 8.55
CA LEU A 37 -5.95 13.96 8.26
C LEU A 37 -7.26 14.75 8.23
N VAL A 38 -8.30 14.20 7.59
CA VAL A 38 -9.66 14.78 7.58
C VAL A 38 -10.20 14.96 9.00
N SER A 39 -10.05 13.95 9.86
CA SER A 39 -10.52 14.04 11.26
C SER A 39 -9.76 15.09 12.10
N LYS A 40 -8.60 15.55 11.62
CA LYS A 40 -7.85 16.70 12.16
C LYS A 40 -8.16 18.02 11.45
N ASN A 41 -9.31 18.11 10.77
CA ASN A 41 -9.80 19.30 10.08
C ASN A 41 -8.89 19.80 8.95
N LEU A 42 -8.21 18.88 8.26
CA LEU A 42 -7.46 19.16 7.04
C LEU A 42 -8.32 18.92 5.80
N HIS A 43 -8.09 19.68 4.74
CA HIS A 43 -8.68 19.39 3.44
C HIS A 43 -7.76 18.41 2.70
N VAL A 44 -8.30 17.28 2.26
CA VAL A 44 -7.48 16.21 1.68
C VAL A 44 -7.92 15.95 0.26
N THR A 45 -6.94 15.98 -0.66
CA THR A 45 -7.09 15.43 -2.01
C THR A 45 -6.30 14.14 -2.10
N PHE A 46 -6.99 13.02 -2.30
CA PHE A 46 -6.38 11.73 -2.57
C PHE A 46 -6.26 11.53 -4.08
N VAL A 47 -5.05 11.29 -4.55
CA VAL A 47 -4.74 11.11 -5.98
C VAL A 47 -4.62 9.64 -6.29
N THR A 48 -5.22 9.21 -7.38
CA THR A 48 -5.05 7.86 -7.92
C THR A 48 -4.84 7.92 -9.43
N THR A 49 -4.58 6.79 -10.10
CA THR A 49 -4.51 6.76 -11.55
C THR A 49 -5.87 6.46 -12.16
N GLU A 50 -6.09 6.85 -13.42
CA GLU A 50 -7.31 6.53 -14.17
C GLU A 50 -7.60 5.02 -14.17
N THR A 51 -6.59 4.22 -14.52
CA THR A 51 -6.66 2.75 -14.51
C THR A 51 -7.04 2.19 -13.14
N VAL A 52 -6.47 2.72 -12.06
CA VAL A 52 -6.80 2.29 -10.70
C VAL A 52 -8.22 2.68 -10.32
N ARG A 53 -8.67 3.89 -10.67
CA ARG A 53 -10.04 4.33 -10.42
C ARG A 53 -11.06 3.40 -11.08
N GLU A 54 -10.78 2.94 -12.29
CA GLU A 54 -11.67 2.00 -12.99
C GLU A 54 -11.65 0.62 -12.35
N ARG A 55 -10.49 0.10 -11.97
CA ARG A 55 -10.41 -1.14 -11.18
C ARG A 55 -11.19 -1.03 -9.87
N MET A 56 -11.14 0.12 -9.20
CA MET A 56 -11.93 0.38 -7.99
C MET A 56 -13.44 0.36 -8.28
N LEU A 57 -13.88 0.91 -9.41
CA LEU A 57 -15.27 0.87 -9.84
C LEU A 57 -15.72 -0.55 -10.19
N GLU A 58 -14.88 -1.35 -10.84
CA GLU A 58 -15.16 -2.75 -11.21
C GLU A 58 -15.15 -3.71 -10.02
N ALA A 59 -14.32 -3.42 -9.01
CA ALA A 59 -14.20 -4.20 -7.79
C ALA A 59 -15.46 -4.09 -6.92
N GLN A 60 -16.21 -3.01 -7.05
CA GLN A 60 -17.41 -2.78 -6.25
C GLN A 60 -18.66 -3.37 -6.89
N SER A 61 -19.48 -3.99 -6.04
CA SER A 61 -20.80 -4.47 -6.45
C SER A 61 -21.82 -3.33 -6.56
N ASP A 62 -21.63 -2.24 -5.80
CA ASP A 62 -22.41 -1.00 -5.90
C ASP A 62 -21.46 0.22 -5.83
N PRO A 63 -21.37 1.03 -6.91
CA PRO A 63 -20.53 2.23 -6.96
C PRO A 63 -20.79 3.27 -5.85
N ALA A 64 -21.95 3.23 -5.19
CA ALA A 64 -22.26 4.11 -4.07
C ALA A 64 -21.40 3.81 -2.81
N HIS A 65 -20.75 2.65 -2.71
CA HIS A 65 -19.87 2.33 -1.58
C HIS A 65 -18.48 3.01 -1.66
N LEU A 66 -18.00 3.34 -2.86
CA LEU A 66 -16.80 4.19 -3.04
C LEU A 66 -17.02 5.57 -2.44
N THR A 67 -18.23 6.11 -2.61
CA THR A 67 -18.53 7.47 -2.18
C THR A 67 -18.82 7.55 -0.68
N SER A 68 -19.32 6.49 -0.04
CA SER A 68 -19.64 6.50 1.39
C SER A 68 -18.38 6.48 2.29
N SER A 69 -17.39 5.67 1.95
CA SER A 69 -16.15 5.49 2.72
C SER A 69 -15.15 6.65 2.58
N LEU A 70 -15.25 7.42 1.49
CA LEU A 70 -14.34 8.53 1.15
C LEU A 70 -15.07 9.88 1.05
N THR A 71 -16.26 10.03 1.63
CA THR A 71 -17.14 11.21 1.52
C THR A 71 -16.44 12.56 1.73
N ASP A 72 -15.54 12.63 2.72
CA ASP A 72 -14.83 13.87 3.08
C ASP A 72 -13.45 14.02 2.41
N ILE A 73 -13.08 13.08 1.54
CA ILE A 73 -11.82 13.07 0.80
C ILE A 73 -12.10 13.40 -0.66
N ARG A 74 -11.48 14.45 -1.19
CA ARG A 74 -11.56 14.76 -2.62
C ARG A 74 -10.71 13.75 -3.40
N ILE A 75 -11.30 13.03 -4.35
CA ILE A 75 -10.55 12.12 -5.22
C ILE A 75 -10.25 12.82 -6.55
N GLU A 76 -8.98 12.87 -6.93
CA GLU A 76 -8.53 13.31 -8.26
C GLU A 76 -7.77 12.17 -8.95
N THR A 77 -7.74 12.21 -10.28
CA THR A 77 -7.01 11.22 -11.09
C THR A 77 -5.89 11.85 -11.90
N ILE A 78 -4.87 11.05 -12.18
CA ILE A 78 -3.83 11.32 -13.16
C ILE A 78 -3.78 10.18 -14.19
N SER A 79 -3.22 10.44 -15.37
CA SER A 79 -3.00 9.39 -16.35
C SER A 79 -1.68 8.69 -16.08
N ASP A 80 -1.68 7.36 -16.08
CA ASP A 80 -0.50 6.52 -15.93
C ASP A 80 0.06 6.05 -17.29
N GLY A 81 -0.46 6.59 -18.40
CA GLY A 81 -0.03 6.22 -19.76
C GLY A 81 -0.46 4.80 -20.18
N LEU A 82 -1.32 4.16 -19.38
CA LEU A 82 -1.95 2.89 -19.73
C LEU A 82 -3.25 3.18 -20.49
N SER A 83 -3.51 2.39 -21.53
CA SER A 83 -4.79 2.40 -22.22
C SER A 83 -5.54 1.14 -21.82
N LEU A 84 -6.83 1.27 -21.49
CA LEU A 84 -7.69 0.13 -21.17
C LEU A 84 -7.83 -0.84 -22.33
N ASP A 85 -7.71 -0.30 -23.56
CA ASP A 85 -7.84 -1.04 -24.81
C ASP A 85 -6.52 -1.65 -25.30
N SER A 86 -5.39 -1.40 -24.62
CA SER A 86 -4.16 -2.13 -24.93
C SER A 86 -4.29 -3.55 -24.41
N GLY A 87 -4.88 -4.42 -25.22
CA GLY A 87 -4.98 -5.87 -25.03
C GLY A 87 -3.64 -6.60 -25.04
N GLY A 88 -2.58 -5.96 -24.54
CA GLY A 88 -1.24 -6.49 -24.38
C GLY A 88 -0.74 -6.21 -22.97
N VAL A 89 -0.23 -7.25 -22.33
CA VAL A 89 0.47 -7.17 -21.05
C VAL A 89 1.70 -6.28 -21.24
N LYS A 90 1.77 -5.17 -20.52
CA LYS A 90 3.03 -4.44 -20.32
C LYS A 90 3.71 -5.06 -19.11
N ASP A 91 5.00 -5.38 -19.23
CA ASP A 91 5.78 -5.84 -18.09
C ASP A 91 5.81 -4.75 -16.99
N ILE A 92 6.02 -5.17 -15.74
CA ILE A 92 5.94 -4.28 -14.57
C ILE A 92 6.91 -3.10 -14.69
N LYS A 93 8.10 -3.30 -15.29
CA LYS A 93 9.06 -2.20 -15.51
C LYS A 93 8.49 -1.15 -16.45
N THR A 94 7.87 -1.56 -17.56
CA THR A 94 7.19 -0.62 -18.47
C THR A 94 6.08 0.15 -17.78
N ILE A 95 5.30 -0.49 -16.88
CA ILE A 95 4.25 0.18 -16.11
C ILE A 95 4.85 1.24 -15.18
N ILE A 96 5.93 0.91 -14.46
CA ILE A 96 6.64 1.84 -13.58
C ILE A 96 7.21 3.03 -14.37
N ASP A 97 7.80 2.77 -15.54
CA ASP A 97 8.39 3.80 -16.39
C ASP A 97 7.31 4.76 -16.93
N LEU A 98 6.16 4.24 -17.38
CA LEU A 98 5.02 5.07 -17.82
C LEU A 98 4.42 5.88 -16.67
N LEU A 99 4.26 5.29 -15.49
CA LEU A 99 3.80 6.02 -14.31
C LEU A 99 4.74 7.17 -13.95
N ARG A 100 6.06 6.96 -14.07
CA ARG A 100 7.07 8.00 -13.84
C ARG A 100 6.99 9.11 -14.90
N GLU A 101 6.92 8.76 -16.17
CA GLU A 101 6.97 9.73 -17.28
C GLU A 101 5.62 10.43 -17.49
N VAL A 102 4.57 9.66 -17.77
CA VAL A 102 3.22 10.19 -18.05
C VAL A 102 2.52 10.61 -16.76
N GLY A 103 2.60 9.77 -15.72
CA GLY A 103 2.05 10.10 -14.41
C GLY A 103 2.76 11.30 -13.79
N GLY A 104 4.08 11.43 -13.95
CA GLY A 104 4.82 12.62 -13.54
C GLY A 104 4.32 13.90 -14.19
N LEU A 105 4.19 13.91 -15.52
CA LEU A 105 3.70 15.08 -16.27
C LEU A 105 2.26 15.46 -15.88
N THR A 106 1.37 14.48 -15.77
CA THR A 106 -0.03 14.73 -15.44
C THR A 106 -0.23 15.11 -13.97
N PHE A 107 0.57 14.56 -13.05
CA PHE A 107 0.59 14.97 -11.65
C PHE A 107 1.13 16.39 -11.47
N GLU A 108 2.13 16.81 -12.25
CA GLU A 108 2.61 18.19 -12.27
C GLU A 108 1.50 19.15 -12.70
N GLY A 109 0.78 18.85 -13.78
CA GLY A 109 -0.38 19.63 -14.22
C GLY A 109 -1.51 19.65 -13.19
N LEU A 110 -1.80 18.53 -12.52
CA LEU A 110 -2.77 18.48 -11.42
C LEU A 110 -2.32 19.38 -10.26
N THR A 111 -1.06 19.31 -9.86
CA THR A 111 -0.49 20.12 -8.79
C THR A 111 -0.60 21.61 -9.10
N GLU A 112 -0.29 22.02 -10.34
CA GLU A 112 -0.46 23.40 -10.80
C GLU A 112 -1.92 23.87 -10.67
N ARG A 113 -2.89 23.07 -11.16
CA ARG A 113 -4.32 23.38 -11.05
C ARG A 113 -4.79 23.50 -9.60
N LEU A 114 -4.39 22.57 -8.73
CA LEU A 114 -4.76 22.60 -7.31
C LEU A 114 -4.13 23.80 -6.60
N ASN A 115 -2.89 24.15 -6.94
CA ASN A 115 -2.19 25.28 -6.34
C ASN A 115 -2.67 26.65 -6.85
N ALA A 116 -3.34 26.70 -8.02
CA ALA A 116 -3.99 27.90 -8.53
C ALA A 116 -5.34 28.21 -7.85
N GLN A 117 -5.91 27.27 -7.09
CA GLN A 117 -7.16 27.46 -6.37
C GLN A 117 -6.97 28.38 -5.15
N GLU A 118 -8.10 28.89 -4.64
CA GLU A 118 -8.13 29.68 -3.41
C GLU A 118 -7.54 28.96 -2.19
N GLN A 119 -7.62 27.63 -2.17
CA GLN A 119 -7.09 26.77 -1.13
C GLN A 119 -5.87 26.00 -1.68
N ARG A 120 -4.73 26.68 -1.65
CA ARG A 120 -3.45 26.18 -2.18
C ARG A 120 -2.97 24.93 -1.46
N VAL A 121 -2.27 24.07 -2.20
CA VAL A 121 -1.64 22.88 -1.65
C VAL A 121 -0.59 23.30 -0.62
N SER A 122 -0.76 22.81 0.60
CA SER A 122 0.11 23.11 1.75
C SER A 122 1.17 22.04 1.98
N CYS A 123 0.91 20.80 1.56
CA CYS A 123 1.83 19.67 1.67
C CYS A 123 1.44 18.56 0.69
N ILE A 124 2.43 17.82 0.19
CA ILE A 124 2.22 16.57 -0.57
C ILE A 124 2.77 15.38 0.24
N VAL A 125 1.91 14.45 0.61
CA VAL A 125 2.26 13.15 1.20
C VAL A 125 2.28 12.15 0.07
N TYR A 126 3.41 11.49 -0.17
CA TYR A 126 3.54 10.55 -1.29
C TYR A 126 4.19 9.25 -0.85
N ASP A 127 3.79 8.16 -1.49
CA ASP A 127 4.38 6.84 -1.25
C ASP A 127 5.87 6.80 -1.59
N SER A 128 6.61 6.03 -0.80
CA SER A 128 8.03 5.77 -0.99
C SER A 128 8.48 5.37 -2.40
N LEU A 129 7.64 4.64 -3.15
CA LEU A 129 7.95 4.18 -4.51
C LEU A 129 7.68 5.22 -5.61
N LEU A 130 7.30 6.45 -5.23
CA LEU A 130 7.05 7.57 -6.15
C LEU A 130 8.12 8.66 -5.95
N GLU A 131 9.39 8.29 -6.03
CA GLU A 131 10.53 9.15 -5.69
C GLU A 131 10.58 10.47 -6.49
N TRP A 132 9.99 10.47 -7.69
CA TRP A 132 9.88 11.60 -8.60
C TRP A 132 8.90 12.69 -8.14
N VAL A 133 7.95 12.38 -7.25
CA VAL A 133 6.96 13.34 -6.74
C VAL A 133 7.64 14.51 -6.00
N HIS A 134 8.75 14.22 -5.32
CA HIS A 134 9.53 15.24 -4.62
C HIS A 134 10.03 16.35 -5.57
N HIS A 135 10.50 15.98 -6.75
CA HIS A 135 10.99 16.94 -7.74
C HIS A 135 9.89 17.85 -8.24
N ILE A 136 8.69 17.30 -8.47
CA ILE A 136 7.51 18.09 -8.88
C ILE A 136 7.12 19.07 -7.79
N ALA A 137 6.98 18.61 -6.54
CA ALA A 137 6.61 19.47 -5.42
C ALA A 137 7.61 20.62 -5.21
N SER A 138 8.90 20.35 -5.39
CA SER A 138 9.97 21.34 -5.29
C SER A 138 9.82 22.48 -6.30
N LYS A 139 9.34 22.21 -7.53
CA LYS A 139 9.06 23.25 -8.54
C LYS A 139 8.04 24.28 -8.05
N PHE A 140 7.10 23.84 -7.22
CA PHE A 140 6.04 24.68 -6.65
C PHE A 140 6.37 25.17 -5.22
N SER A 141 7.56 24.86 -4.70
CA SER A 141 7.95 25.15 -3.30
C SER A 141 6.97 24.57 -2.27
N ILE A 142 6.39 23.40 -2.56
CA ILE A 142 5.48 22.69 -1.67
C ILE A 142 6.29 21.70 -0.82
N PRO A 143 6.17 21.71 0.52
CA PRO A 143 6.84 20.73 1.36
C PRO A 143 6.24 19.33 1.16
N CYS A 144 7.05 18.30 1.31
CA CYS A 144 6.60 16.91 1.17
C CYS A 144 6.81 16.07 2.41
N ALA A 145 5.92 15.10 2.60
CA ALA A 145 6.13 13.97 3.48
C ALA A 145 6.30 12.69 2.65
N PHE A 146 7.41 12.00 2.87
CA PHE A 146 7.66 10.66 2.34
C PHE A 146 6.92 9.64 3.20
N PHE A 147 6.19 8.71 2.59
CA PHE A 147 5.37 7.73 3.30
C PHE A 147 5.87 6.29 3.06
N TRP A 148 6.35 5.65 4.12
CA TRP A 148 6.88 4.29 4.14
C TRP A 148 5.81 3.28 4.57
N THR A 149 5.49 2.33 3.70
CA THR A 149 4.42 1.33 3.93
C THR A 149 4.91 -0.01 4.43
N GLN A 150 6.24 -0.22 4.48
CA GLN A 150 6.86 -1.46 4.94
C GLN A 150 7.30 -1.33 6.41
N SER A 151 7.86 -2.40 6.97
CA SER A 151 8.39 -2.40 8.34
C SER A 151 9.63 -1.50 8.48
N CYS A 152 9.91 -1.02 9.69
CA CYS A 152 11.13 -0.29 10.03
C CYS A 152 12.36 -1.20 9.91
N ALA A 153 12.20 -2.51 10.09
CA ALA A 153 13.25 -3.48 9.80
C ALA A 153 13.69 -3.42 8.33
N VAL A 154 12.75 -3.49 7.39
CA VAL A 154 13.05 -3.43 5.94
C VAL A 154 13.56 -2.04 5.55
N TYR A 155 13.07 -0.98 6.19
CA TYR A 155 13.61 0.38 6.03
C TYR A 155 15.10 0.44 6.35
N SER A 156 15.50 -0.09 7.51
CA SER A 156 16.90 -0.16 7.94
C SER A 156 17.74 -1.01 6.98
N ILE A 157 17.23 -2.17 6.56
CA ILE A 157 17.92 -3.05 5.61
C ILE A 157 18.23 -2.32 4.31
N TYR A 158 17.23 -1.72 3.66
CA TYR A 158 17.45 -1.05 2.39
C TYR A 158 18.34 0.19 2.52
N TYR A 159 18.24 0.94 3.63
CA TYR A 159 19.15 2.06 3.88
C TYR A 159 20.62 1.60 3.94
N HIS A 160 20.91 0.59 4.76
CA HIS A 160 22.28 0.11 4.93
C HIS A 160 22.81 -0.54 3.65
N TYR A 161 21.96 -1.26 2.90
CA TYR A 161 22.31 -1.78 1.57
C TYR A 161 22.63 -0.63 0.60
N HIS A 162 21.76 0.39 0.51
CA HIS A 162 21.96 1.56 -0.35
C HIS A 162 23.25 2.32 -0.03
N LYS A 163 23.68 2.35 1.24
CA LYS A 163 24.94 2.94 1.69
C LYS A 163 26.16 2.04 1.48
N GLY A 164 26.00 0.82 0.94
CA GLY A 164 27.08 -0.15 0.78
C GLY A 164 27.62 -0.68 2.11
N LEU A 165 26.81 -0.62 3.18
CA LEU A 165 27.17 -1.09 4.53
C LEU A 165 26.78 -2.55 4.76
N VAL A 166 25.99 -3.13 3.85
CA VAL A 166 25.66 -4.56 3.80
C VAL A 166 26.26 -5.12 2.50
N PRO A 167 27.06 -6.20 2.55
CA PRO A 167 27.63 -6.78 1.33
C PRO A 167 26.53 -7.33 0.41
N SER A 168 26.82 -7.34 -0.89
CA SER A 168 25.91 -7.94 -1.88
C SER A 168 25.97 -9.48 -1.84
N GLU A 169 24.99 -10.15 -2.46
CA GLU A 169 25.00 -11.60 -2.67
C GLU A 169 26.31 -12.03 -3.38
N GLY A 170 26.89 -13.14 -2.92
CA GLY A 170 28.12 -13.71 -3.49
C GLY A 170 29.45 -13.06 -3.07
N GLU A 171 29.45 -11.88 -2.44
CA GLU A 171 30.69 -11.21 -2.00
C GLU A 171 31.29 -11.82 -0.71
N GLN A 172 30.49 -12.56 0.07
CA GLN A 172 30.95 -13.30 1.24
C GLN A 172 30.17 -14.60 1.36
N VAL A 173 30.86 -15.74 1.14
CA VAL A 173 30.35 -17.07 1.48
C VAL A 173 30.05 -17.09 2.98
N GLU A 174 28.77 -17.29 3.34
CA GLU A 174 28.30 -17.62 4.67
C GLU A 174 28.68 -16.65 5.81
N LYS A 175 28.28 -15.38 5.70
CA LYS A 175 28.32 -14.46 6.86
C LYS A 175 26.97 -13.81 7.11
N GLU A 176 26.50 -13.97 8.34
CA GLU A 176 25.38 -13.21 8.90
C GLU A 176 25.57 -11.71 8.62
N ARG A 177 24.50 -11.04 8.18
CA ARG A 177 24.43 -9.59 8.03
C ARG A 177 24.15 -8.99 9.39
N VAL A 178 25.00 -8.05 9.80
CA VAL A 178 24.84 -7.31 11.05
C VAL A 178 24.40 -5.90 10.71
N ILE A 179 23.13 -5.60 10.99
CA ILE A 179 22.52 -4.30 10.74
C ILE A 179 22.08 -3.71 12.09
N PRO A 180 22.43 -2.46 12.41
CA PRO A 180 22.03 -1.82 13.66
C PRO A 180 20.51 -1.89 13.91
N GLY A 181 20.14 -2.34 15.11
CA GLY A 181 18.74 -2.48 15.53
C GLY A 181 18.08 -3.80 15.13
N LEU A 182 18.72 -4.64 14.32
CA LEU A 182 18.19 -5.91 13.86
C LEU A 182 18.92 -7.12 14.47
N PRO A 183 18.26 -8.29 14.55
CA PRO A 183 18.96 -9.53 14.82
C PRO A 183 19.98 -9.82 13.71
N ARG A 184 20.86 -10.80 13.95
CA ARG A 184 21.74 -11.33 12.90
C ARG A 184 20.86 -11.95 11.82
N LEU A 185 21.01 -11.49 10.58
CA LEU A 185 20.22 -11.94 9.44
C LEU A 185 21.05 -12.85 8.57
N HIS A 186 20.49 -13.99 8.17
CA HIS A 186 21.02 -14.78 7.07
C HIS A 186 20.61 -14.17 5.72
N GLU A 187 21.22 -14.64 4.65
CA GLU A 187 20.91 -14.18 3.29
C GLU A 187 19.43 -14.37 2.92
N LEU A 188 18.81 -15.46 3.39
CA LEU A 188 17.40 -15.77 3.18
C LEU A 188 16.45 -14.91 4.03
N ASP A 189 16.95 -14.22 5.05
CA ASP A 189 16.16 -13.28 5.86
C ASP A 189 16.12 -11.88 5.22
N MET A 190 16.94 -11.64 4.20
CA MET A 190 16.99 -10.35 3.49
C MET A 190 15.85 -10.23 2.48
N PRO A 191 15.34 -9.01 2.20
CA PRO A 191 14.33 -8.81 1.17
C PRO A 191 14.79 -9.39 -0.18
N THR A 192 13.94 -10.20 -0.80
CA THR A 192 14.28 -10.96 -2.02
C THR A 192 14.71 -10.07 -3.18
N PHE A 193 14.20 -8.83 -3.28
CA PHE A 193 14.64 -7.88 -4.31
C PHE A 193 16.14 -7.57 -4.24
N LEU A 194 16.81 -7.76 -3.10
CA LEU A 194 18.26 -7.58 -2.96
C LEU A 194 19.07 -8.73 -3.56
N GLN A 195 18.45 -9.89 -3.81
CA GLN A 195 19.10 -11.08 -4.33
C GLN A 195 19.09 -11.06 -5.87
N PRO A 196 20.25 -10.99 -6.57
CA PRO A 196 20.29 -11.04 -8.03
C PRO A 196 19.70 -12.31 -8.64
N SER A 197 19.57 -13.39 -7.86
CA SER A 197 18.95 -14.65 -8.26
C SER A 197 17.41 -14.61 -8.24
N ASP A 198 16.79 -13.64 -7.56
CA ASP A 198 15.33 -13.55 -7.46
C ASP A 198 14.69 -13.04 -8.77
N PRO A 199 13.59 -13.66 -9.24
CA PRO A 199 12.89 -13.21 -10.45
C PRO A 199 12.42 -11.76 -10.41
N ASN A 200 12.21 -11.18 -9.22
CA ASN A 200 11.79 -9.80 -9.01
C ASN A 200 12.94 -8.84 -8.71
N HIS A 201 14.20 -9.26 -8.88
CA HIS A 201 15.37 -8.40 -8.71
C HIS A 201 15.33 -7.13 -9.58
N TYR A 202 14.59 -7.14 -10.70
CA TYR A 202 14.39 -5.94 -11.53
C TYR A 202 13.71 -4.79 -10.76
N LEU A 203 13.00 -5.06 -9.65
CA LEU A 203 12.42 -4.05 -8.76
C LEU A 203 13.44 -3.39 -7.83
N LEU A 204 14.68 -3.89 -7.75
CA LEU A 204 15.72 -3.34 -6.88
C LEU A 204 15.93 -1.85 -7.10
N GLN A 205 15.96 -1.41 -8.37
CA GLN A 205 16.17 0.00 -8.70
C GLN A 205 15.02 0.88 -8.22
N LEU A 206 13.78 0.37 -8.24
CA LEU A 206 12.62 1.09 -7.72
C LEU A 206 12.73 1.26 -6.19
N VAL A 207 12.95 0.17 -5.46
CA VAL A 207 12.98 0.21 -3.99
C VAL A 207 14.21 0.94 -3.43
N LEU A 208 15.34 0.97 -4.15
CA LEU A 208 16.49 1.78 -3.74
C LEU A 208 16.39 3.23 -4.20
N GLY A 209 15.67 3.49 -5.30
CA GLY A 209 15.47 4.83 -5.88
C GLY A 209 14.89 5.82 -4.87
N GLN A 210 14.04 5.35 -3.97
CA GLN A 210 13.45 6.14 -2.89
C GLN A 210 14.47 6.84 -1.98
N PHE A 211 15.67 6.28 -1.78
CA PHE A 211 16.71 6.87 -0.91
C PHE A 211 17.44 8.06 -1.57
N THR A 212 17.23 8.31 -2.87
CA THR A 212 17.84 9.43 -3.58
C THR A 212 17.24 10.78 -3.17
N THR A 213 15.94 10.82 -2.87
CA THR A 213 15.21 12.05 -2.53
C THR A 213 14.72 12.09 -1.08
N ILE A 214 14.76 10.97 -0.34
CA ILE A 214 14.22 10.89 1.02
C ILE A 214 14.80 11.93 1.99
N SER A 215 16.10 12.24 1.88
CA SER A 215 16.77 13.24 2.74
C SER A 215 16.31 14.68 2.50
N GLN A 216 15.60 14.92 1.40
CA GLN A 216 15.05 16.21 1.01
C GLN A 216 13.59 16.36 1.45
N ALA A 217 12.94 15.27 1.89
CA ALA A 217 11.58 15.31 2.42
C ALA A 217 11.54 16.07 3.75
N THR A 218 10.48 16.84 3.98
CA THR A 218 10.28 17.58 5.23
C THR A 218 9.94 16.62 6.37
N TRP A 219 9.21 15.56 6.07
CA TRP A 219 8.87 14.49 7.00
C TRP A 219 9.02 13.13 6.34
N ILE A 220 9.38 12.15 7.16
CA ILE A 220 9.45 10.75 6.77
C ILE A 220 8.52 10.03 7.73
N LEU A 221 7.43 9.51 7.19
CA LEU A 221 6.35 8.88 7.92
C LEU A 221 6.40 7.38 7.64
N GLY A 222 6.11 6.55 8.64
CA GLY A 222 6.05 5.10 8.48
C GLY A 222 4.79 4.50 9.07
N ASN A 223 4.18 3.55 8.38
CA ASN A 223 3.07 2.75 8.92
C ASN A 223 3.58 1.67 9.89
N SER A 224 4.10 2.12 11.02
CA SER A 224 4.52 1.29 12.16
C SER A 224 4.21 2.04 13.45
N PHE A 225 4.62 1.52 14.61
CA PHE A 225 4.54 2.16 15.91
C PHE A 225 5.70 1.70 16.81
N HIS A 226 6.04 2.53 17.79
CA HIS A 226 7.25 2.36 18.59
C HIS A 226 7.30 1.02 19.33
N GLU A 227 6.19 0.59 19.93
CA GLU A 227 6.12 -0.67 20.68
C GLU A 227 6.35 -1.92 19.81
N LEU A 228 6.19 -1.82 18.49
CA LEU A 228 6.43 -2.92 17.55
C LEU A 228 7.91 -3.02 17.13
N GLU A 229 8.56 -1.89 16.87
CA GLU A 229 9.88 -1.82 16.19
C GLU A 229 10.85 -0.81 16.84
N ALA A 230 10.82 -0.72 18.18
CA ALA A 230 11.60 0.28 18.93
C ALA A 230 13.10 0.26 18.62
N ALA A 231 13.68 -0.93 18.42
CA ALA A 231 15.12 -1.10 18.21
C ALA A 231 15.54 -0.57 16.83
N GLU A 232 14.74 -0.85 15.81
CA GLU A 232 14.92 -0.44 14.42
C GLU A 232 14.69 1.05 14.24
N ILE A 233 13.66 1.61 14.87
CA ILE A 233 13.38 3.05 14.85
C ILE A 233 14.56 3.80 15.48
N LYS A 234 14.96 3.40 16.69
CA LYS A 234 16.05 4.04 17.42
C LYS A 234 17.40 3.91 16.70
N SER A 235 17.66 2.79 16.03
CA SER A 235 18.92 2.62 15.29
C SER A 235 19.01 3.52 14.05
N MET A 236 17.86 3.91 13.49
CA MET A 236 17.76 4.77 12.31
C MET A 236 17.73 6.28 12.61
N ASP A 237 17.43 6.68 13.85
CA ASP A 237 17.38 8.09 14.30
C ASP A 237 18.59 8.94 13.88
N PRO A 238 19.86 8.46 13.98
CA PRO A 238 21.03 9.26 13.60
C PRO A 238 21.21 9.44 12.09
N PHE A 239 20.48 8.66 11.28
CA PHE A 239 20.69 8.58 9.83
C PHE A 239 19.55 9.26 9.08
N ILE A 240 18.35 8.71 9.20
CA ILE A 240 17.14 9.18 8.53
C ILE A 240 15.98 8.86 9.47
N PRO A 241 15.61 9.80 10.37
CA PRO A 241 14.62 9.54 11.40
C PRO A 241 13.22 9.37 10.79
N ILE A 242 12.60 8.22 11.09
CA ILE A 242 11.25 7.88 10.65
C ILE A 242 10.25 8.16 11.76
N ARG A 243 9.16 8.86 11.43
CA ARG A 243 8.04 9.10 12.34
C ARG A 243 6.97 8.04 12.11
N THR A 244 6.83 7.14 13.07
CA THR A 244 5.80 6.11 13.03
C THR A 244 4.42 6.71 13.29
N VAL A 245 3.48 6.49 12.36
CA VAL A 245 2.10 7.01 12.38
C VAL A 245 1.04 5.91 12.31
N GLY A 246 1.45 4.65 12.44
CA GLY A 246 0.60 3.48 12.42
C GLY A 246 0.13 3.03 13.81
N PRO A 247 -0.61 1.91 13.88
CA PRO A 247 -1.11 1.15 12.73
C PRO A 247 -2.26 1.90 12.01
N LEU A 248 -2.21 1.93 10.68
CA LEU A 248 -3.22 2.58 9.85
C LEU A 248 -4.30 1.58 9.41
N LEU A 249 -5.27 1.39 10.30
CA LEU A 249 -6.46 0.57 10.10
C LEU A 249 -7.72 1.43 10.26
N PRO A 250 -8.88 0.98 9.72
CA PRO A 250 -10.17 1.63 9.94
C PRO A 250 -10.46 1.81 11.43
N SER A 251 -11.06 2.95 11.78
CA SER A 251 -11.28 3.36 13.18
C SER A 251 -12.07 2.33 13.99
N ALA A 252 -13.03 1.62 13.36
CA ALA A 252 -13.82 0.59 14.03
C ALA A 252 -12.97 -0.56 14.61
N PHE A 253 -11.78 -0.81 14.06
CA PHE A 253 -10.88 -1.89 14.50
C PHE A 253 -9.73 -1.44 15.39
N LEU A 254 -9.52 -0.12 15.52
CA LEU A 254 -8.36 0.42 16.24
C LEU A 254 -8.76 1.18 17.51
N ASP A 255 -9.52 2.27 17.35
CA ASP A 255 -9.82 3.20 18.45
C ASP A 255 -11.32 3.34 18.74
N GLY A 256 -12.19 2.82 17.87
CA GLY A 256 -13.64 2.85 18.02
C GLY A 256 -14.26 4.25 17.93
N ASN A 257 -13.49 5.28 17.54
CA ASN A 257 -13.96 6.67 17.48
C ASN A 257 -14.99 6.89 16.36
N ASN A 258 -14.90 6.10 15.29
CA ASN A 258 -15.88 6.04 14.21
C ASN A 258 -16.28 4.57 13.95
N PRO A 259 -17.31 4.05 14.62
CA PRO A 259 -17.78 2.67 14.45
C PRO A 259 -18.30 2.34 13.05
N GLN A 260 -18.60 3.35 12.22
CA GLN A 260 -19.04 3.16 10.83
C GLN A 260 -17.87 3.01 9.85
N ASP A 261 -16.65 3.35 10.28
CA ASP A 261 -15.44 3.18 9.50
C ASP A 261 -14.92 1.75 9.66
N THR A 262 -15.59 0.81 9.00
CA THR A 262 -15.29 -0.63 9.00
C THR A 262 -14.55 -1.08 7.75
N ASP A 263 -14.26 -0.16 6.82
CA ASP A 263 -13.68 -0.49 5.53
C ASP A 263 -12.81 0.64 4.99
N VAL A 264 -11.68 0.28 4.37
CA VAL A 264 -10.80 1.22 3.67
C VAL A 264 -11.53 1.90 2.52
N GLY A 265 -12.35 1.15 1.77
CA GLY A 265 -13.15 1.68 0.67
C GLY A 265 -12.42 1.85 -0.65
N ALA A 266 -11.14 1.48 -0.73
CA ALA A 266 -10.31 1.58 -1.93
C ALA A 266 -9.85 0.21 -2.45
N HIS A 267 -10.81 -0.70 -2.65
CA HIS A 267 -10.54 -2.06 -3.12
C HIS A 267 -10.25 -2.12 -4.61
N LEU A 268 -9.19 -2.81 -5.00
CA LEU A 268 -8.85 -3.13 -6.40
C LEU A 268 -9.35 -4.52 -6.82
N TRP A 269 -9.89 -5.27 -5.87
CA TRP A 269 -10.36 -6.64 -6.04
C TRP A 269 -11.79 -6.76 -5.54
N LYS A 270 -12.56 -7.66 -6.14
CA LYS A 270 -13.94 -7.89 -5.74
C LYS A 270 -14.03 -8.30 -4.28
N THR A 271 -14.89 -7.62 -3.54
CA THR A 271 -15.17 -7.93 -2.14
C THR A 271 -16.23 -9.01 -2.03
N THR A 272 -16.04 -9.97 -1.12
CA THR A 272 -17.04 -11.00 -0.81
C THR A 272 -17.40 -10.93 0.66
N ASN A 273 -18.69 -10.88 0.99
CA ASN A 273 -19.13 -10.98 2.38
C ASN A 273 -18.96 -12.42 2.88
N CYS A 274 -18.05 -12.61 3.83
CA CYS A 274 -17.79 -13.89 4.49
C CYS A 274 -18.25 -13.91 5.96
N ILE A 275 -18.79 -12.80 6.47
CA ILE A 275 -19.13 -12.63 7.88
C ILE A 275 -20.24 -13.59 8.30
N ASP A 276 -21.26 -13.79 7.45
CA ASP A 276 -22.36 -14.71 7.75
C ASP A 276 -21.87 -16.15 7.92
N TRP A 277 -20.90 -16.57 7.11
CA TRP A 277 -20.28 -17.89 7.24
C TRP A 277 -19.39 -17.97 8.48
N LEU A 278 -18.60 -16.95 8.78
CA LEU A 278 -17.76 -16.89 9.98
C LEU A 278 -18.60 -16.96 11.26
N ASN A 279 -19.78 -16.32 11.30
CA ASN A 279 -20.71 -16.36 12.43
C ASN A 279 -21.28 -17.76 12.71
N THR A 280 -21.12 -18.72 11.80
CA THR A 280 -21.51 -20.13 12.02
C THR A 280 -20.42 -20.96 12.71
N LYS A 281 -19.22 -20.40 12.89
CA LYS A 281 -18.05 -21.09 13.45
C LYS A 281 -17.81 -20.68 14.89
N GLU A 282 -17.17 -21.55 15.65
CA GLU A 282 -16.77 -21.24 17.02
C GLU A 282 -15.63 -20.22 17.04
N ASP A 283 -15.55 -19.43 18.11
CA ASP A 283 -14.54 -18.39 18.27
C ASP A 283 -13.12 -18.95 18.13
N SER A 284 -12.28 -18.26 17.36
CA SER A 284 -10.86 -18.62 17.15
C SER A 284 -10.63 -20.03 16.57
N THR A 285 -11.59 -20.58 15.82
CA THR A 285 -11.45 -21.91 15.19
C THR A 285 -11.17 -21.89 13.68
N VAL A 286 -11.29 -20.73 13.05
CA VAL A 286 -11.11 -20.57 11.60
C VAL A 286 -9.70 -20.06 11.28
N VAL A 287 -8.99 -20.77 10.40
CA VAL A 287 -7.71 -20.32 9.85
C VAL A 287 -7.97 -19.39 8.65
N TYR A 288 -7.53 -18.12 8.75
CA TYR A 288 -7.56 -17.20 7.62
C TYR A 288 -6.27 -17.32 6.79
N ILE A 289 -6.42 -17.44 5.47
CA ILE A 289 -5.32 -17.68 4.54
C ILE A 289 -5.42 -16.68 3.40
N SER A 290 -4.42 -15.82 3.29
CA SER A 290 -4.28 -14.88 2.18
C SER A 290 -2.81 -14.59 1.93
N PHE A 291 -2.41 -14.62 0.67
CA PHE A 291 -1.06 -14.26 0.23
C PHE A 291 -1.01 -12.82 -0.31
N GLY A 292 -1.94 -11.98 0.15
CA GLY A 292 -2.02 -10.58 -0.24
C GLY A 292 -2.66 -10.36 -1.61
N SER A 293 -2.37 -9.22 -2.23
CA SER A 293 -3.02 -8.75 -3.45
C SER A 293 -2.22 -8.99 -4.74
N LEU A 294 -0.96 -9.43 -4.62
CA LEU A 294 -0.05 -9.56 -5.77
C LEU A 294 0.54 -10.96 -5.93
N ALA A 295 0.58 -11.79 -4.89
CA ALA A 295 1.19 -13.10 -4.97
C ALA A 295 0.40 -14.01 -5.92
N VAL A 296 1.13 -14.69 -6.79
CA VAL A 296 0.63 -15.69 -7.73
C VAL A 296 1.23 -17.03 -7.32
N LEU A 297 0.39 -17.97 -6.90
CA LEU A 297 0.82 -19.30 -6.49
C LEU A 297 0.81 -20.24 -7.69
N SER A 298 1.77 -21.16 -7.74
CA SER A 298 1.73 -22.24 -8.74
C SER A 298 0.58 -23.20 -8.44
N ARG A 299 0.11 -23.91 -9.46
CA ARG A 299 -0.91 -24.96 -9.29
C ARG A 299 -0.48 -26.02 -8.27
N GLU A 300 0.80 -26.40 -8.27
CA GLU A 300 1.36 -27.35 -7.32
C GLU A 300 1.28 -26.80 -5.89
N GLN A 301 1.61 -25.52 -5.67
CA GLN A 301 1.48 -24.89 -4.35
C GLN A 301 0.03 -24.82 -3.89
N ILE A 302 -0.91 -24.45 -4.77
CA ILE A 302 -2.35 -24.45 -4.48
C ILE A 302 -2.81 -25.87 -4.11
N CYS A 303 -2.38 -26.88 -4.86
CA CYS A 303 -2.70 -28.28 -4.60
C CYS A 303 -2.19 -28.74 -3.23
N GLU A 304 -0.92 -28.49 -2.91
CA GLU A 304 -0.32 -28.87 -1.62
C GLU A 304 -0.99 -28.15 -0.44
N ILE A 305 -1.29 -26.86 -0.57
CA ILE A 305 -2.03 -26.11 0.45
C ILE A 305 -3.43 -26.73 0.64
N ALA A 306 -4.16 -27.01 -0.44
CA ALA A 306 -5.48 -27.62 -0.38
C ALA A 306 -5.45 -29.00 0.29
N LEU A 307 -4.49 -29.86 -0.06
CA LEU A 307 -4.30 -31.16 0.58
C LEU A 307 -3.97 -31.02 2.07
N GLY A 308 -3.12 -30.06 2.43
CA GLY A 308 -2.81 -29.72 3.82
C GLY A 308 -4.06 -29.29 4.59
N LEU A 309 -4.86 -28.36 4.06
CA LEU A 309 -6.11 -27.92 4.67
C LEU A 309 -7.11 -29.06 4.81
N LYS A 310 -7.15 -29.98 3.83
CA LYS A 310 -7.99 -31.18 3.94
C LYS A 310 -7.53 -32.04 5.12
N ALA A 311 -6.23 -32.29 5.25
CA ALA A 311 -5.66 -33.17 6.27
C ALA A 311 -5.76 -32.62 7.70
N THR A 312 -5.70 -31.30 7.89
CA THR A 312 -5.73 -30.70 9.24
C THR A 312 -7.09 -30.83 9.94
N GLY A 313 -8.19 -30.95 9.18
CA GLY A 313 -9.55 -30.98 9.72
C GLY A 313 -10.05 -29.64 10.27
N HIS A 314 -9.23 -28.59 10.30
CA HIS A 314 -9.63 -27.25 10.75
C HIS A 314 -10.61 -26.59 9.76
N SER A 315 -11.42 -25.66 10.28
CA SER A 315 -12.15 -24.72 9.44
C SER A 315 -11.20 -23.67 8.86
N PHE A 316 -11.46 -23.23 7.63
CA PHE A 316 -10.58 -22.27 6.96
C PHE A 316 -11.36 -21.31 6.07
N LEU A 317 -10.86 -20.07 6.00
CA LEU A 317 -11.24 -19.07 5.02
C LEU A 317 -10.02 -18.76 4.16
N TRP A 318 -10.06 -19.17 2.89
CA TRP A 318 -8.92 -19.02 1.98
C TRP A 318 -9.26 -18.07 0.83
N VAL A 319 -8.50 -16.98 0.75
CA VAL A 319 -8.54 -16.05 -0.38
C VAL A 319 -7.62 -16.54 -1.49
N ILE A 320 -8.19 -16.84 -2.66
CA ILE A 320 -7.47 -17.21 -3.89
C ILE A 320 -7.80 -16.18 -4.96
N ARG A 321 -6.86 -15.27 -5.22
CA ARG A 321 -7.06 -14.19 -6.18
C ARG A 321 -6.73 -14.64 -7.60
N PRO A 322 -7.52 -14.20 -8.61
CA PRO A 322 -7.08 -14.35 -9.99
C PRO A 322 -5.78 -13.59 -10.21
N ALA A 323 -4.90 -14.13 -11.05
CA ALA A 323 -3.69 -13.43 -11.43
C ALA A 323 -4.04 -12.14 -12.20
N LEU A 324 -3.22 -11.09 -12.04
CA LEU A 324 -3.36 -9.86 -12.81
C LEU A 324 -3.10 -10.09 -14.30
N ASN A 325 -2.21 -11.02 -14.61
CA ASN A 325 -1.96 -11.50 -15.96
C ASN A 325 -2.92 -12.67 -16.27
N LYS A 326 -3.71 -12.55 -17.34
CA LYS A 326 -4.66 -13.60 -17.76
C LYS A 326 -3.97 -14.89 -18.25
N GLU A 327 -2.67 -14.82 -18.54
CA GLU A 327 -1.85 -15.99 -18.92
C GLU A 327 -1.35 -16.79 -17.70
N GLU A 328 -1.39 -16.18 -16.50
CA GLU A 328 -1.04 -16.85 -15.25
C GLU A 328 -2.28 -17.56 -14.68
N ASN A 329 -2.14 -18.84 -14.39
CA ASN A 329 -3.19 -19.60 -13.70
C ASN A 329 -3.03 -19.39 -12.19
N ASN A 330 -3.99 -18.68 -11.61
CA ASN A 330 -4.19 -18.60 -10.17
C ASN A 330 -5.67 -18.47 -9.94
N GLY A 331 -6.32 -19.48 -9.37
CA GLY A 331 -7.75 -19.41 -9.12
C GLY A 331 -8.32 -20.71 -8.60
N ALA A 332 -9.61 -20.68 -8.23
CA ALA A 332 -10.30 -21.85 -7.71
C ALA A 332 -10.30 -23.05 -8.68
N GLN A 333 -10.10 -22.82 -9.99
CA GLN A 333 -9.94 -23.87 -11.00
C GLN A 333 -8.68 -24.73 -10.81
N ASP A 334 -7.67 -24.22 -10.10
CA ASP A 334 -6.42 -24.93 -9.83
C ASP A 334 -6.50 -25.83 -8.58
N LEU A 335 -7.62 -25.78 -7.86
CA LEU A 335 -7.88 -26.64 -6.71
C LEU A 335 -8.01 -28.11 -7.14
N PRO A 336 -7.63 -29.06 -6.26
CA PRO A 336 -7.86 -30.48 -6.51
C PRO A 336 -9.34 -30.79 -6.76
N ALA A 337 -9.61 -31.74 -7.65
CA ALA A 337 -10.98 -32.17 -7.93
C ALA A 337 -11.67 -32.68 -6.66
N GLY A 338 -12.89 -32.20 -6.40
CA GLY A 338 -13.68 -32.56 -5.21
C GLY A 338 -13.34 -31.76 -3.96
N PHE A 339 -12.30 -30.91 -3.97
CA PHE A 339 -11.85 -30.20 -2.76
C PHE A 339 -12.94 -29.32 -2.14
N LEU A 340 -13.66 -28.56 -2.97
CA LEU A 340 -14.71 -27.66 -2.49
C LEU A 340 -15.89 -28.45 -1.89
N GLU A 341 -16.27 -29.55 -2.52
CA GLU A 341 -17.35 -30.42 -2.05
C GLU A 341 -16.99 -31.13 -0.75
N GLU A 342 -15.78 -31.67 -0.67
CA GLU A 342 -15.28 -32.40 0.49
C GLU A 342 -15.01 -31.49 1.71
N THR A 343 -14.86 -30.18 1.48
CA THR A 343 -14.60 -29.19 2.54
C THR A 343 -15.77 -28.25 2.79
N ALA A 344 -16.90 -28.38 2.09
CA ALA A 344 -18.02 -27.43 2.12
C ALA A 344 -18.56 -27.09 3.52
N GLU A 345 -18.53 -28.03 4.46
CA GLU A 345 -19.00 -27.80 5.83
C GLU A 345 -18.04 -26.94 6.68
N ARG A 346 -16.75 -26.89 6.32
CA ARG A 346 -15.68 -26.29 7.15
C ARG A 346 -14.79 -25.28 6.43
N GLY A 347 -14.82 -25.24 5.11
CA GLY A 347 -14.00 -24.37 4.28
C GLY A 347 -14.83 -23.35 3.52
N LEU A 348 -14.32 -22.14 3.39
CA LEU A 348 -14.83 -21.13 2.47
C LEU A 348 -13.66 -20.61 1.62
N VAL A 349 -13.81 -20.69 0.29
CA VAL A 349 -12.83 -20.15 -0.68
C VAL A 349 -13.45 -18.94 -1.36
N VAL A 350 -12.73 -17.81 -1.36
CA VAL A 350 -13.20 -16.53 -1.91
C VAL A 350 -12.14 -15.88 -2.82
N PRO A 351 -12.55 -15.04 -3.79
CA PRO A 351 -11.63 -14.38 -4.73
C PRO A 351 -10.85 -13.18 -4.17
#